data_AF-A0A960D7Y8-F1
#
_entry.id   AF-A0A960D7Y8-F1
#
_cell.length_a   1.000
_cell.length_b   1.000
_cell.length_c   1.000
_cell.angle_alpha   90.00
_cell.angle_beta   90.00
_cell.angle_gamma   90.00
#
_symmetry.space_group_name_H-M   'P 1'
#
loop_
_entity.id
_entity.type
_entity.pdbx_description
1 polymer ?
#
loop_
_entity_poly.entity_id
_entity_poly.type
_entity_poly.pdbx_seq_one_letter_code
_entity_poly.pdbx_strand_id
1 'polypeptide(L)'
;MTASRLTVRYAAALALSQLLAAVELTVLVIPMRNELVPDAAGVFGRHTFVAAAVLAVVSVAAVIGYAVAVVDRKLRWFTAGQVPTAAERQFVRRLLRHQSALLATIWTVSGLVLFAVNRDGGPEAAWLIAMSMLFGASTSMGAALLLIQRPMRPIVAAATSRTGRDTAPGVMTRLMLMWLMTSALPAIGIAVVVVMHTHGWIIEKTANIEIPVVVLSLISVLVGLRGMMIVAVSISDPVRDVVDAMAKVEHGDIHTEVDVYERSEIGRLQNGFNRMVAGLAERDRLRDLFGRHVGADVARRALSETGLVAGEVRDVAVLYVDLVGSSQLTQSRSPAEVAEVLNEFFEIVVAAVDDRQGLINKFEGDAALAVFGAPLPSADPES
;
A
#
# COMPACT_ATOMS: atom_id res chain seq x y z
N MET A 1 17.62 -0.74 1.52
CA MET A 1 17.70 0.74 1.64
C MET A 1 18.13 1.08 3.06
N THR A 2 19.10 1.97 3.27
CA THR A 2 19.57 2.35 4.63
C THR A 2 18.63 3.38 5.28
N ALA A 3 18.53 3.36 6.62
CA ALA A 3 17.67 4.24 7.44
C ALA A 3 17.82 5.72 7.07
N SER A 4 19.08 6.15 6.99
CA SER A 4 19.46 7.51 6.64
C SER A 4 18.85 7.95 5.31
N ARG A 5 18.78 7.08 4.28
CA ARG A 5 18.20 7.46 2.98
C ARG A 5 16.69 7.65 3.04
N LEU A 6 15.97 6.89 3.86
CA LEU A 6 14.51 7.04 4.03
C LEU A 6 14.18 8.31 4.81
N THR A 7 14.86 8.53 5.94
CA THR A 7 14.71 9.75 6.75
C THR A 7 15.07 10.99 5.93
N VAL A 8 16.16 10.95 5.17
CA VAL A 8 16.58 12.07 4.31
C VAL A 8 15.54 12.35 3.22
N ARG A 9 15.00 11.31 2.55
CA ARG A 9 13.93 11.50 1.57
C ARG A 9 12.66 12.07 2.19
N TYR A 10 12.30 11.60 3.39
CA TYR A 10 11.16 12.12 4.15
C TYR A 10 11.35 13.59 4.52
N ALA A 11 12.51 13.94 5.07
CA ALA A 11 12.86 15.32 5.44
C ALA A 11 12.89 16.24 4.22
N ALA A 12 13.53 15.80 3.12
CA ALA A 12 13.59 16.54 1.87
C ALA A 12 12.20 16.77 1.27
N ALA A 13 11.31 15.77 1.33
CA ALA A 13 9.93 15.90 0.88
C ALA A 13 9.14 16.94 1.70
N LEU A 14 9.26 16.91 3.03
CA LEU A 14 8.62 17.93 3.88
C LEU A 14 9.20 19.33 3.64
N ALA A 15 10.52 19.46 3.56
CA ALA A 15 11.17 20.73 3.28
C ALA A 15 10.73 21.30 1.91
N LEU A 16 10.74 20.48 0.86
CA LEU A 16 10.29 20.88 -0.47
C LEU A 16 8.82 21.31 -0.47
N SER A 17 7.96 20.61 0.29
CA SER A 17 6.55 21.00 0.44
C SER A 17 6.36 22.37 1.09
N GLN A 18 7.22 22.74 2.05
CA GLN A 18 7.20 24.05 2.69
C GLN A 18 7.70 25.15 1.75
N LEU A 19 8.78 24.89 1.01
CA LEU A 19 9.31 25.84 0.04
C LEU A 19 8.30 26.13 -1.07
N LEU A 20 7.63 25.10 -1.59
CA LEU A 20 6.58 25.26 -2.60
C LEU A 20 5.43 26.13 -2.08
N ALA A 21 5.01 25.90 -0.83
CA ALA A 21 3.95 26.69 -0.21
C ALA A 21 4.36 28.14 0.08
N ALA A 22 5.62 28.39 0.47
CA ALA A 22 6.14 29.74 0.65
C ALA A 22 6.19 30.53 -0.65
N VAL A 23 6.59 29.89 -1.77
CA VAL A 23 6.57 30.50 -3.11
C VAL A 23 5.15 30.87 -3.51
N GLU A 24 4.21 29.94 -3.35
CA GLU A 24 2.80 30.16 -3.69
C GLU A 24 2.18 31.29 -2.86
N LEU A 25 2.49 31.35 -1.57
CA LEU A 25 2.06 32.44 -0.70
C LEU A 25 2.65 33.79 -1.13
N THR A 26 3.90 33.82 -1.57
CA THR A 26 4.55 35.04 -2.05
C THR A 26 3.86 35.55 -3.32
N VAL A 27 3.51 34.64 -4.24
CA VAL A 27 2.74 34.95 -5.45
C VAL A 27 1.33 35.42 -5.12
N LEU A 28 0.72 34.92 -4.05
CA LEU A 28 -0.60 35.35 -3.56
C LEU A 28 -0.55 36.76 -2.94
N VAL A 29 0.34 36.97 -1.96
CA VAL A 29 0.33 38.17 -1.09
C VAL A 29 0.81 39.43 -1.81
N ILE A 30 1.86 39.33 -2.64
CA ILE A 30 2.47 40.51 -3.29
C ILE A 30 1.48 41.32 -4.14
N PRO A 31 0.72 40.71 -5.08
CA PRO A 31 -0.25 41.46 -5.87
C PRO A 31 -1.47 41.87 -5.03
N MET A 32 -1.96 40.99 -4.14
CA MET A 32 -3.21 41.22 -3.41
C MET A 32 -3.09 42.33 -2.36
N ARG A 33 -1.94 42.49 -1.71
CA ARG A 33 -1.78 43.49 -0.64
C ARG A 33 -2.01 44.92 -1.14
N ASN A 34 -1.56 45.23 -2.36
CA ASN A 34 -1.63 46.59 -2.91
C ASN A 34 -3.07 46.97 -3.28
N GLU A 35 -3.90 45.98 -3.59
CA GLU A 35 -5.28 46.19 -4.04
C GLU A 35 -6.29 46.11 -2.89
N LEU A 36 -6.03 45.26 -1.89
CA LEU A 36 -6.99 44.97 -0.81
C LEU A 36 -6.74 45.72 0.48
N VAL A 37 -5.51 46.20 0.73
CA VAL A 37 -5.11 46.75 2.04
C VAL A 37 -4.72 48.22 1.89
N PRO A 38 -5.43 49.14 2.55
CA PRO A 38 -5.02 50.55 2.62
C PRO A 38 -3.63 50.68 3.25
N ASP A 39 -2.78 51.58 2.71
CA ASP A 39 -1.38 51.73 3.13
C ASP A 39 -0.59 50.40 3.16
N ALA A 40 -0.78 49.57 2.14
CA ALA A 40 -0.12 48.26 2.01
C ALA A 40 1.40 48.30 2.19
N ALA A 41 2.05 49.42 1.82
CA ALA A 41 3.49 49.59 1.96
C ALA A 41 3.92 49.79 3.43
N GLY A 42 3.11 50.50 4.22
CA GLY A 42 3.30 50.65 5.66
C GLY A 42 3.01 49.35 6.41
N VAL A 43 1.88 48.71 6.11
CA VAL A 43 1.43 47.46 6.74
C VAL A 43 2.34 46.29 6.37
N PHE A 44 2.52 46.01 5.07
CA PHE A 44 3.40 44.94 4.58
C PHE A 44 4.79 45.48 4.25
N GLY A 45 5.39 46.15 5.24
CA GLY A 45 6.73 46.73 5.11
C GLY A 45 7.85 45.68 5.13
N ARG A 46 9.10 46.15 5.19
CA ARG A 46 10.29 45.28 5.29
C ARG A 46 10.21 44.27 6.44
N HIS A 47 9.61 44.67 7.57
CA HIS A 47 9.47 43.82 8.75
C HIS A 47 8.63 42.57 8.47
N THR A 48 7.58 42.67 7.64
CA THR A 48 6.71 41.53 7.29
C THR A 48 7.42 40.53 6.39
N PHE A 49 8.18 40.99 5.40
CA PHE A 49 8.97 40.09 4.55
C PHE A 49 10.11 39.43 5.30
N VAL A 50 10.78 40.16 6.19
CA VAL A 50 11.80 39.57 7.07
C VAL A 50 11.16 38.51 7.96
N ALA A 51 10.03 38.80 8.60
CA ALA A 51 9.30 37.84 9.42
C ALA A 51 8.90 36.58 8.61
N ALA A 52 8.35 36.76 7.41
CA ALA A 52 7.97 35.66 6.52
C ALA A 52 9.18 34.80 6.11
N ALA A 53 10.31 35.43 5.77
CA ALA A 53 11.55 34.71 5.44
C ALA A 53 12.10 33.92 6.65
N VAL A 54 12.11 34.52 7.84
CA VAL A 54 12.51 33.81 9.07
C VAL A 54 11.57 32.64 9.34
N LEU A 55 10.25 32.83 9.25
CA LEU A 55 9.27 31.77 9.44
C LEU A 55 9.44 30.63 8.43
N ALA A 56 9.77 30.93 7.17
CA ALA A 56 10.05 29.91 6.16
C ALA A 56 11.31 29.10 6.48
N VAL A 57 12.38 29.74 6.97
CA VAL A 57 13.60 29.03 7.39
C VAL A 57 13.33 28.19 8.64
N VAL A 58 12.63 28.74 9.63
CA VAL A 58 12.26 28.06 10.88
C VAL A 58 11.34 26.87 10.60
N SER A 59 10.37 27.00 9.70
CA SER A 59 9.46 25.90 9.34
C SER A 59 10.20 24.74 8.66
N VAL A 60 11.14 25.04 7.75
CA VAL A 60 12.01 24.05 7.10
C VAL A 60 12.90 23.36 8.15
N ALA A 61 13.52 24.13 9.05
CA ALA A 61 14.32 23.57 10.14
C ALA A 61 13.48 22.69 11.08
N ALA A 62 12.24 23.09 11.38
CA ALA A 62 11.32 22.33 12.24
C ALA A 62 10.93 20.98 11.62
N VAL A 63 10.61 20.93 10.32
CA VAL A 63 10.27 19.65 9.67
C VAL A 63 11.48 18.72 9.53
N ILE A 64 12.67 19.26 9.27
CA ILE A 64 13.92 18.47 9.25
C ILE A 64 14.22 17.94 10.66
N GLY A 65 14.12 18.80 11.68
CA GLY A 65 14.30 18.44 13.08
C GLY A 65 13.33 17.34 13.51
N TYR A 66 12.05 17.44 13.14
CA TYR A 66 11.06 16.40 13.38
C TYR A 66 11.42 15.07 12.71
N ALA A 67 11.84 15.11 11.44
CA ALA A 67 12.23 13.92 10.70
C ALA A 67 13.42 13.20 11.38
N VAL A 68 14.45 13.94 11.80
CA VAL A 68 15.65 13.37 12.43
C VAL A 68 15.40 12.95 13.88
N ALA A 69 14.73 13.78 14.68
CA ALA A 69 14.57 13.52 16.12
C ALA A 69 13.47 12.49 16.42
N VAL A 70 12.41 12.45 15.61
CA VAL A 70 11.22 11.62 15.87
C VAL A 70 11.12 10.46 14.88
N VAL A 71 11.09 10.75 13.58
CA VAL A 71 10.81 9.73 12.56
C VAL A 71 11.95 8.73 12.46
N ASP A 72 13.19 9.19 12.34
CA ASP A 72 14.37 8.31 12.27
C ASP A 72 14.43 7.34 13.45
N ARG A 73 14.31 7.87 14.68
CA ARG A 73 14.37 7.09 15.91
C ARG A 73 13.28 6.02 15.98
N LYS A 74 12.06 6.34 15.53
CA LYS A 74 10.91 5.42 15.57
C LYS A 74 10.84 4.47 14.38
N LEU A 75 11.70 4.62 13.38
CA LEU A 75 11.79 3.74 12.20
C LEU A 75 13.07 2.89 12.17
N ARG A 76 13.91 2.94 13.21
CA ARG A 76 15.14 2.13 13.28
C ARG A 76 14.88 0.62 13.20
N TRP A 77 13.76 0.15 13.77
CA TRP A 77 13.35 -1.25 13.70
C TRP A 77 13.27 -1.76 12.25
N PHE A 78 12.72 -0.95 11.34
CA PHE A 78 12.54 -1.32 9.93
C PHE A 78 13.89 -1.53 9.24
N THR A 79 14.87 -0.72 9.63
CA THR A 79 16.21 -0.76 9.03
C THR A 79 17.10 -1.83 9.65
N ALA A 80 16.82 -2.19 10.90
CA ALA A 80 17.44 -3.31 11.59
C ALA A 80 16.81 -4.66 11.20
N GLY A 81 15.78 -4.67 10.35
CA GLY A 81 15.05 -5.89 9.98
C GLY A 81 14.29 -6.53 11.14
N GLN A 82 13.98 -5.75 12.18
CA GLN A 82 13.31 -6.24 13.38
C GLN A 82 11.79 -6.20 13.21
N VAL A 83 11.09 -7.06 13.95
CA VAL A 83 9.62 -7.03 14.00
C VAL A 83 9.18 -5.79 14.81
N PRO A 84 8.29 -4.93 14.29
CA PRO A 84 7.89 -3.72 14.99
C PRO A 84 7.10 -4.04 16.26
N THR A 85 7.41 -3.32 17.33
CA THR A 85 6.67 -3.31 18.60
C THR A 85 5.26 -2.70 18.41
N ALA A 86 4.35 -2.94 19.35
CA ALA A 86 2.99 -2.37 19.28
C ALA A 86 2.98 -0.83 19.20
N ALA A 87 3.90 -0.18 19.92
CA ALA A 87 4.06 1.27 19.90
C ALA A 87 4.55 1.79 18.54
N GLU A 88 5.49 1.10 17.90
CA GLU A 88 6.00 1.45 16.57
C GLU A 88 4.94 1.25 15.50
N ARG A 89 4.17 0.16 15.55
CA ARG A 89 3.01 -0.05 14.65
C ARG A 89 1.99 1.07 14.79
N GLN A 90 1.67 1.46 16.02
CA GLN A 90 0.76 2.58 16.28
C GLN A 90 1.31 3.91 15.76
N PHE A 91 2.62 4.14 15.89
CA PHE A 91 3.27 5.32 15.33
C PHE A 91 3.15 5.35 13.81
N VAL A 92 3.50 4.27 13.10
CA VAL A 92 3.39 4.19 11.63
C VAL A 92 1.95 4.42 11.16
N ARG A 93 0.96 3.80 11.84
CA ARG A 93 -0.47 4.02 11.54
C ARG A 93 -0.90 5.48 11.68
N ARG A 94 -0.29 6.23 12.58
CA ARG A 94 -0.60 7.65 12.84
C ARG A 94 0.40 8.59 12.18
N LEU A 95 1.39 8.10 11.44
CA LEU A 95 2.49 8.90 10.89
C LEU A 95 1.96 10.06 10.04
N LEU A 96 1.05 9.76 9.09
CA LEU A 96 0.43 10.78 8.25
C LEU A 96 -0.37 11.81 9.07
N ARG A 97 -1.05 11.37 10.14
CA ARG A 97 -1.79 12.29 11.03
C ARG A 97 -0.85 13.19 11.81
N HIS A 98 0.24 12.65 12.35
CA HIS A 98 1.25 13.45 13.05
C HIS A 98 1.91 14.46 12.11
N GLN A 99 2.18 14.06 10.86
CA GLN A 99 2.71 14.96 9.83
C GLN A 99 1.72 16.10 9.52
N SER A 100 0.45 15.77 9.24
CA SER A 100 -0.57 16.80 9.00
C SER A 100 -0.74 17.72 10.20
N ALA A 101 -0.70 17.19 11.42
CA ALA A 101 -0.76 17.99 12.64
C ALA A 101 0.45 18.92 12.79
N LEU A 102 1.66 18.42 12.56
CA LEU A 102 2.88 19.24 12.57
C LEU A 102 2.80 20.39 11.58
N LEU A 103 2.44 20.10 10.33
CA LEU A 103 2.30 21.12 9.29
C LEU A 103 1.20 22.12 9.67
N ALA A 104 0.06 21.66 10.17
CA ALA A 104 -1.02 22.54 10.63
C ALA A 104 -0.53 23.48 11.72
N THR A 105 0.18 22.95 12.74
CA THR A 105 0.75 23.76 13.81
C THR A 105 1.74 24.80 13.29
N ILE A 106 2.65 24.42 12.39
CA ILE A 106 3.59 25.35 11.77
C ILE A 106 2.86 26.50 11.07
N TRP A 107 1.84 26.20 10.27
CA TRP A 107 1.08 27.20 9.54
C TRP A 107 0.23 28.08 10.46
N THR A 108 -0.40 27.50 11.48
CA THR A 108 -1.15 28.27 12.49
C THR A 108 -0.23 29.22 13.26
N VAL A 109 0.93 28.74 13.74
CA VAL A 109 1.89 29.58 14.46
C VAL A 109 2.46 30.68 13.55
N SER A 110 2.79 30.35 12.30
CA SER A 110 3.28 31.33 11.32
C SER A 110 2.23 32.41 11.05
N GLY A 111 0.96 32.01 10.93
CA GLY A 111 -0.17 32.93 10.78
C GLY A 111 -0.33 33.86 11.97
N LEU A 112 -0.26 33.34 13.19
CA LEU A 112 -0.34 34.15 14.42
C LEU A 112 0.81 35.16 14.53
N VAL A 113 2.03 34.75 14.18
CA VAL A 113 3.19 35.65 14.16
C VAL A 113 3.01 36.74 13.11
N LEU A 114 2.60 36.39 11.88
CA LEU A 114 2.36 37.38 10.83
C LEU A 114 1.22 38.33 11.19
N PHE A 115 0.15 37.84 11.80
CA PHE A 115 -0.94 38.67 12.31
C PHE A 115 -0.43 39.66 13.37
N ALA A 116 0.38 39.20 14.33
CA ALA A 116 0.95 40.06 15.37
C ALA A 116 1.91 41.13 14.80
N VAL A 117 2.68 40.77 13.77
CA VAL A 117 3.60 41.70 13.08
C VAL A 117 2.83 42.76 12.27
N ASN A 118 1.68 42.39 11.70
CA ASN A 118 0.86 43.27 10.84
C ASN A 118 -0.42 43.75 11.55
N ARG A 119 -0.43 43.79 12.89
CA ARG A 119 -1.62 44.12 13.71
C ARG A 119 -2.21 45.51 13.41
N ASP A 120 -1.39 46.41 12.90
CA ASP A 120 -1.78 47.79 12.58
C ASP A 120 -2.49 47.90 11.21
N GLY A 121 -2.56 46.80 10.45
CA GLY A 121 -3.14 46.76 9.09
C GLY A 121 -4.65 46.51 9.00
N GLY A 122 -5.36 46.53 10.13
CA GLY A 122 -6.82 46.41 10.14
C GLY A 122 -7.38 45.03 9.73
N PRO A 123 -8.71 44.94 9.55
CA PRO A 123 -9.39 43.69 9.17
C PRO A 123 -9.00 43.21 7.75
N GLU A 124 -8.58 44.10 6.86
CA GLU A 124 -8.16 43.80 5.49
C GLU A 124 -6.86 42.98 5.48
N ALA A 125 -5.86 43.43 6.23
CA ALA A 125 -4.59 42.71 6.38
C ALA A 125 -4.80 41.37 7.10
N ALA A 126 -5.66 41.35 8.13
CA ALA A 126 -6.03 40.14 8.86
C ALA A 126 -6.65 39.09 7.92
N TRP A 127 -7.57 39.51 7.07
CA TRP A 127 -8.22 38.65 6.09
C TRP A 127 -7.22 38.10 5.05
N LEU A 128 -6.37 38.95 4.49
CA LEU A 128 -5.35 38.55 3.53
C LEU A 128 -4.39 37.52 4.14
N ILE A 129 -3.93 37.74 5.37
CA ILE A 129 -3.06 36.79 6.09
C ILE A 129 -3.81 35.48 6.31
N ALA A 130 -5.06 35.50 6.79
CA ALA A 130 -5.85 34.30 7.05
C ALA A 130 -6.04 33.43 5.79
N MET A 131 -6.42 34.05 4.67
CA MET A 131 -6.52 33.36 3.38
C MET A 131 -5.17 32.79 2.92
N SER A 132 -4.10 33.58 3.03
CA SER A 132 -2.75 33.13 2.68
C SER A 132 -2.31 31.90 3.47
N MET A 133 -2.60 31.87 4.78
CA MET A 133 -2.29 30.72 5.63
C MET A 133 -3.11 29.48 5.26
N LEU A 134 -4.38 29.65 4.87
CA LEU A 134 -5.25 28.55 4.47
C LEU A 134 -4.75 27.87 3.18
N PHE A 135 -4.42 28.67 2.16
CA PHE A 135 -3.85 28.16 0.91
C PHE A 135 -2.46 27.56 1.14
N GLY A 136 -1.57 28.26 1.85
CA GLY A 136 -0.23 27.78 2.19
C GLY A 136 -0.24 26.44 2.94
N ALA A 137 -1.13 26.30 3.94
CA ALA A 137 -1.30 25.05 4.68
C ALA A 137 -1.79 23.91 3.79
N SER A 138 -2.79 24.16 2.95
CA SER A 138 -3.33 23.18 2.01
C SER A 138 -2.27 22.71 1.01
N THR A 139 -1.52 23.66 0.46
CA THR A 139 -0.43 23.47 -0.49
C THR A 139 0.71 22.66 0.12
N SER A 140 1.15 23.01 1.32
CA SER A 140 2.19 22.29 2.05
C SER A 140 1.76 20.86 2.40
N MET A 141 0.58 20.68 2.99
CA MET A 141 0.06 19.35 3.35
C MET A 141 -0.14 18.47 2.11
N GLY A 142 -0.72 18.99 1.04
CA GLY A 142 -0.94 18.25 -0.20
C GLY A 142 0.36 17.82 -0.87
N ALA A 143 1.34 18.74 -1.00
CA ALA A 143 2.65 18.40 -1.56
C ALA A 143 3.39 17.39 -0.68
N ALA A 144 3.35 17.56 0.64
CA ALA A 144 3.95 16.62 1.58
C ALA A 144 3.36 15.21 1.41
N LEU A 145 2.04 15.08 1.25
CA LEU A 145 1.39 13.80 1.02
C LEU A 145 1.87 13.15 -0.30
N LEU A 146 1.89 13.90 -1.42
CA LEU A 146 2.38 13.38 -2.71
C LEU A 146 3.82 12.84 -2.64
N LEU A 147 4.70 13.65 -2.06
CA LEU A 147 6.13 13.37 -2.04
C LEU A 147 6.49 12.21 -1.08
N ILE A 148 5.68 12.00 -0.04
CA ILE A 148 5.94 11.00 1.02
C ILE A 148 5.18 9.69 0.78
N GLN A 149 4.09 9.71 0.03
CA GLN A 149 3.22 8.55 -0.17
C GLN A 149 4.00 7.33 -0.67
N ARG A 150 4.82 7.47 -1.73
CA ARG A 150 5.59 6.35 -2.29
C ARG A 150 6.73 5.88 -1.38
N PRO A 151 7.63 6.76 -0.87
CA PRO A 151 8.72 6.34 0.02
C PRO A 151 8.27 5.60 1.28
N MET A 152 7.08 5.89 1.80
CA MET A 152 6.59 5.30 3.05
C MET A 152 5.84 3.98 2.89
N ARG A 153 5.45 3.57 1.67
CA ARG A 153 4.68 2.32 1.45
C ARG A 153 5.31 1.08 2.09
N PRO A 154 6.61 0.78 1.90
CA PRO A 154 7.21 -0.44 2.44
C PRO A 154 7.16 -0.50 3.98
N ILE A 155 7.29 0.67 4.63
CA ILE A 155 7.23 0.79 6.09
C ILE A 155 5.80 0.54 6.59
N VAL A 156 4.80 1.09 5.88
CA VAL A 156 3.39 0.91 6.21
C VAL A 156 2.97 -0.55 6.04
N ALA A 157 3.40 -1.22 4.97
CA ALA A 157 3.17 -2.66 4.78
C ALA A 157 3.78 -3.47 5.93
N ALA A 158 5.07 -3.26 6.22
CA ALA A 158 5.77 -3.98 7.29
C ALA A 158 5.14 -3.77 8.69
N ALA A 159 4.51 -2.62 8.94
CA ALA A 159 3.85 -2.32 10.21
C ALA A 159 2.38 -2.77 10.29
N THR A 160 1.76 -3.12 9.17
CA THR A 160 0.33 -3.44 9.09
C THR A 160 0.12 -4.94 9.18
N SER A 161 -0.45 -5.41 10.30
CA SER A 161 -0.90 -6.79 10.45
C SER A 161 -2.15 -7.06 9.62
N ARG A 162 -2.26 -8.28 9.05
CA ARG A 162 -3.41 -8.80 8.27
C ARG A 162 -4.77 -8.72 8.99
N THR A 163 -4.81 -8.42 10.29
CA THR A 163 -6.02 -8.42 11.13
C THR A 163 -6.36 -7.02 11.68
N GLY A 164 -7.58 -6.53 11.39
CA GLY A 164 -8.19 -5.38 12.05
C GLY A 164 -9.30 -4.67 11.24
N ARG A 165 -10.25 -4.03 11.95
CA ARG A 165 -11.42 -3.34 11.37
C ARG A 165 -11.06 -2.18 10.42
N ASP A 166 -11.90 -1.99 9.40
CA ASP A 166 -11.81 -0.95 8.37
C ASP A 166 -12.04 0.45 8.92
N THR A 167 -11.03 1.32 8.81
CA THR A 167 -11.10 2.71 9.34
C THR A 167 -10.56 3.76 8.38
N ALA A 168 -10.14 3.38 7.17
CA ALA A 168 -9.63 4.35 6.19
C ALA A 168 -10.79 4.86 5.29
N PRO A 169 -10.78 6.14 4.87
CA PRO A 169 -11.80 6.65 3.96
C PRO A 169 -11.77 5.88 2.64
N GLY A 170 -12.97 5.53 2.15
CA GLY A 170 -13.18 4.90 0.84
C GLY A 170 -12.89 5.86 -0.31
N VAL A 171 -12.99 5.36 -1.54
CA VAL A 171 -12.65 6.14 -2.75
C VAL A 171 -13.55 7.36 -2.88
N MET A 172 -14.87 7.18 -2.68
CA MET A 172 -15.83 8.29 -2.74
C MET A 172 -15.55 9.36 -1.69
N THR A 173 -15.28 8.97 -0.44
CA THR A 173 -14.95 9.91 0.64
C THR A 173 -13.70 10.72 0.32
N ARG A 174 -12.66 10.09 -0.25
CA ARG A 174 -11.43 10.79 -0.68
C ARG A 174 -11.72 11.80 -1.78
N LEU A 175 -12.51 11.41 -2.79
CA LEU A 175 -12.90 12.29 -3.90
C LEU A 175 -13.68 13.52 -3.40
N MET A 176 -14.70 13.30 -2.55
CA MET A 176 -15.49 14.39 -1.98
C MET A 176 -14.65 15.32 -1.11
N LEU A 177 -13.78 14.77 -0.25
CA LEU A 177 -12.92 15.57 0.62
C LEU A 177 -11.93 16.40 -0.22
N MET A 178 -11.34 15.81 -1.27
CA MET A 178 -10.42 16.53 -2.14
C MET A 178 -11.14 17.63 -2.92
N TRP A 179 -12.29 17.34 -3.52
CA TRP A 179 -13.11 18.34 -4.21
C TRP A 179 -13.48 19.50 -3.29
N LEU A 180 -13.91 19.20 -2.06
CA LEU A 180 -14.26 20.22 -1.07
C LEU A 180 -13.06 21.13 -0.78
N MET A 181 -11.86 20.55 -0.59
CA MET A 181 -10.66 21.29 -0.24
C MET A 181 -10.03 22.05 -1.40
N THR A 182 -10.06 21.51 -2.62
CA THR A 182 -9.32 22.11 -3.75
C THR A 182 -10.16 22.89 -4.73
N SER A 183 -11.49 22.72 -4.69
CA SER A 183 -12.39 23.36 -5.65
C SER A 183 -13.46 24.16 -4.92
N ALA A 184 -14.20 23.56 -4.00
CA ALA A 184 -15.27 24.27 -3.30
C ALA A 184 -14.74 25.38 -2.38
N LEU A 185 -13.73 25.08 -1.55
CA LEU A 185 -13.15 26.04 -0.61
C LEU A 185 -12.55 27.28 -1.31
N PRO A 186 -11.72 27.14 -2.37
CA PRO A 186 -11.23 28.31 -3.08
C PRO A 186 -12.32 29.10 -3.81
N ALA A 187 -13.31 28.41 -4.41
CA ALA A 187 -14.45 29.07 -5.04
C ALA A 187 -15.29 29.88 -4.03
N ILE A 188 -15.49 29.34 -2.82
CA ILE A 188 -16.12 30.07 -1.71
C ILE A 188 -15.26 31.27 -1.31
N GLY A 189 -13.93 31.12 -1.23
CA GLY A 189 -13.03 32.24 -0.93
C GLY A 189 -13.16 33.39 -1.94
N ILE A 190 -13.21 33.08 -3.24
CA ILE A 190 -13.43 34.06 -4.31
C ILE A 190 -14.82 34.71 -4.16
N ALA A 191 -15.87 33.92 -3.95
CA ALA A 191 -17.22 34.44 -3.75
C ALA A 191 -17.31 35.38 -2.53
N VAL A 192 -16.63 35.02 -1.42
CA VAL A 192 -16.57 35.86 -0.22
C VAL A 192 -15.88 37.20 -0.50
N VAL A 193 -14.77 37.21 -1.25
CA VAL A 193 -14.10 38.45 -1.66
C VAL A 193 -15.06 39.35 -2.47
N VAL A 194 -15.78 38.77 -3.43
CA VAL A 194 -16.76 39.51 -4.25
C VAL A 194 -17.91 40.07 -3.38
N VAL A 195 -18.45 39.27 -2.45
CA VAL A 195 -19.54 39.71 -1.56
C VAL A 195 -19.08 40.81 -0.62
N MET A 196 -17.89 40.69 -0.03
CA MET A 196 -17.28 41.69 0.86
C MET A 196 -17.10 43.02 0.14
N HIS A 197 -16.59 43.00 -1.09
CA HIS A 197 -16.43 44.19 -1.93
C HIS A 197 -17.79 44.81 -2.29
N THR A 198 -18.76 44.00 -2.72
CA THR A 198 -20.09 44.50 -3.15
C THR A 198 -20.82 45.25 -2.03
N HIS A 199 -20.69 44.78 -0.78
CA HIS A 199 -21.34 45.40 0.38
C HIS A 199 -20.48 46.46 1.08
N GLY A 200 -19.17 46.54 0.78
CA GLY A 200 -18.26 47.46 1.45
C GLY A 200 -18.01 47.10 2.92
N TRP A 201 -17.98 45.80 3.27
CA TRP A 201 -17.82 45.36 4.66
C TRP A 201 -16.38 45.49 5.16
N ILE A 202 -15.47 44.81 4.48
CA ILE A 202 -14.02 44.80 4.78
C ILE A 202 -13.26 45.38 3.59
N ILE A 203 -13.68 45.06 2.36
CA ILE A 203 -13.06 45.57 1.14
C ILE A 203 -13.89 46.76 0.65
N GLU A 204 -13.25 47.92 0.49
CA GLU A 204 -13.90 49.13 -0.02
C GLU A 204 -14.43 48.93 -1.45
N LYS A 205 -15.56 49.57 -1.78
CA LYS A 205 -16.19 49.48 -3.13
C LYS A 205 -15.36 50.08 -4.26
N THR A 206 -14.34 50.85 -3.91
CA THR A 206 -13.39 51.49 -4.83
C THR A 206 -12.14 50.63 -5.09
N ALA A 207 -11.96 49.55 -4.34
CA ALA A 207 -10.81 48.67 -4.47
C ALA A 207 -10.89 47.82 -5.76
N ASN A 208 -9.76 47.60 -6.43
CA ASN A 208 -9.73 46.75 -7.61
C ASN A 208 -9.69 45.27 -7.21
N ILE A 209 -10.82 44.59 -7.33
CA ILE A 209 -10.91 43.15 -7.03
C ILE A 209 -10.52 42.23 -8.19
N GLU A 210 -10.28 42.76 -9.39
CA GLU A 210 -9.96 41.94 -10.57
C GLU A 210 -8.66 41.15 -10.37
N ILE A 211 -7.60 41.82 -9.89
CA ILE A 211 -6.30 41.20 -9.62
C ILE A 211 -6.42 40.13 -8.51
N PRO A 212 -6.98 40.42 -7.32
CA PRO A 212 -7.24 39.39 -6.30
C PRO A 212 -8.02 38.18 -6.81
N VAL A 213 -9.09 38.39 -7.58
CA VAL A 213 -9.90 37.30 -8.12
C VAL A 213 -9.11 36.45 -9.12
N VAL A 214 -8.33 37.07 -10.01
CA VAL A 214 -7.48 36.35 -10.97
C VAL A 214 -6.39 35.55 -10.26
N VAL A 215 -5.72 36.15 -9.27
CA VAL A 215 -4.66 35.49 -8.49
C VAL A 215 -5.22 34.31 -7.70
N LEU A 216 -6.34 34.48 -7.00
CA LEU A 216 -7.02 33.40 -6.28
C LEU A 216 -7.49 32.30 -7.23
N SER A 217 -8.03 32.65 -8.40
CA SER A 217 -8.46 31.67 -9.41
C SER A 217 -7.28 30.84 -9.93
N LEU A 218 -6.15 31.48 -10.23
CA LEU A 218 -4.94 30.78 -10.68
C LEU A 218 -4.41 29.82 -9.62
N ILE A 219 -4.34 30.26 -8.36
CA ILE A 219 -3.92 29.42 -7.24
C ILE A 219 -4.90 28.26 -7.01
N SER A 220 -6.20 28.52 -7.14
CA SER A 220 -7.24 27.48 -7.06
C SER A 220 -7.02 26.37 -8.08
N VAL A 221 -6.63 26.73 -9.32
CA VAL A 221 -6.31 25.76 -10.37
C VAL A 221 -5.06 24.94 -10.01
N LEU A 222 -4.01 25.57 -9.48
CA LEU A 222 -2.78 24.89 -9.07
C LEU A 222 -3.00 23.92 -7.90
N VAL A 223 -3.75 24.35 -6.89
CA VAL A 223 -4.15 23.51 -5.76
C VAL A 223 -5.09 22.39 -6.22
N GLY A 224 -6.03 22.70 -7.10
CA GLY A 224 -6.92 21.76 -7.80
C GLY A 224 -6.17 20.63 -8.51
N LEU A 225 -5.23 20.99 -9.39
CA LEU A 225 -4.40 20.04 -10.11
C LEU A 225 -3.62 19.13 -9.16
N ARG A 226 -3.04 19.70 -8.11
CA ARG A 226 -2.31 18.93 -7.09
C ARG A 226 -3.20 17.97 -6.33
N GLY A 227 -4.39 18.42 -5.93
CA GLY A 227 -5.39 17.56 -5.29
C GLY A 227 -5.81 16.40 -6.17
N MET A 228 -6.06 16.67 -7.44
CA MET A 228 -6.40 15.65 -8.42
C MET A 228 -5.27 14.61 -8.55
N MET A 229 -4.01 15.05 -8.61
CA MET A 229 -2.86 14.13 -8.62
C MET A 229 -2.79 13.27 -7.36
N ILE A 230 -3.08 13.81 -6.17
CA ILE A 230 -3.09 13.05 -4.91
C ILE A 230 -4.11 11.93 -4.99
N VAL A 231 -5.34 12.27 -5.37
CA VAL A 231 -6.42 11.28 -5.42
C VAL A 231 -6.15 10.24 -6.49
N ALA A 232 -5.70 10.66 -7.68
CA ALA A 232 -5.34 9.76 -8.77
C ALA A 232 -4.27 8.75 -8.33
N VAL A 233 -3.15 9.20 -7.76
CA VAL A 233 -2.08 8.29 -7.27
C VAL A 233 -2.57 7.40 -6.13
N SER A 234 -3.44 7.92 -5.25
CA SER A 234 -4.00 7.13 -4.14
C SER A 234 -4.91 5.98 -4.58
N ILE A 235 -5.46 6.05 -5.80
CA ILE A 235 -6.34 5.02 -6.37
C ILE A 235 -5.57 4.16 -7.38
N SER A 236 -4.89 4.78 -8.34
CA SER A 236 -4.25 4.08 -9.46
C SER A 236 -3.09 3.21 -9.04
N ASP A 237 -2.26 3.63 -8.06
CA ASP A 237 -1.09 2.85 -7.69
C ASP A 237 -1.48 1.49 -7.05
N PRO A 238 -2.33 1.40 -6.01
CA PRO A 238 -2.74 0.11 -5.46
C PRO A 238 -3.51 -0.77 -6.44
N VAL A 239 -4.29 -0.17 -7.34
CA VAL A 239 -5.00 -0.91 -8.40
C VAL A 239 -3.99 -1.52 -9.38
N ARG A 240 -2.96 -0.77 -9.78
CA ARG A 240 -1.87 -1.29 -10.62
C ARG A 240 -1.12 -2.43 -9.94
N ASP A 241 -0.85 -2.33 -8.64
CA ASP A 241 -0.20 -3.42 -7.90
C ASP A 241 -0.99 -4.74 -8.01
N VAL A 242 -2.33 -4.68 -7.96
CA VAL A 242 -3.19 -5.85 -8.15
C VAL A 242 -3.17 -6.32 -9.60
N VAL A 243 -3.25 -5.42 -10.58
CA VAL A 243 -3.21 -5.77 -12.01
C VAL A 243 -1.89 -6.45 -12.38
N ASP A 244 -0.76 -5.91 -11.92
CA ASP A 244 0.57 -6.47 -12.17
C ASP A 244 0.72 -7.85 -11.49
N ALA A 245 0.16 -8.02 -10.30
CA ALA A 245 0.13 -9.31 -9.61
C ALA A 245 -0.78 -10.33 -10.30
N MET A 246 -1.94 -9.91 -10.82
CA MET A 246 -2.83 -10.75 -11.61
C MET A 246 -2.10 -11.29 -12.85
N ALA A 247 -1.36 -10.43 -13.56
CA ALA A 247 -0.59 -10.85 -14.72
C ALA A 247 0.47 -11.91 -14.36
N LYS A 248 1.11 -11.81 -13.19
CA LYS A 248 2.07 -12.85 -12.72
C LYS A 248 1.38 -14.18 -12.44
N VAL A 249 0.23 -14.16 -11.76
CA VAL A 249 -0.56 -15.36 -11.46
C VAL A 249 -1.06 -16.04 -12.73
N GLU A 250 -1.44 -15.26 -13.76
CA GLU A 250 -1.82 -15.77 -15.07
C GLU A 250 -0.68 -16.55 -15.76
N HIS A 251 0.58 -16.15 -15.54
CA HIS A 251 1.77 -16.86 -16.02
C HIS A 251 2.20 -18.03 -15.12
N GLY A 252 1.39 -18.40 -14.12
CA GLY A 252 1.63 -19.54 -13.24
C GLY A 252 2.35 -19.22 -11.93
N ASP A 253 2.69 -17.95 -11.66
CA ASP A 253 3.31 -17.55 -10.38
C ASP A 253 2.26 -17.40 -9.28
N ILE A 254 1.83 -18.55 -8.73
CA ILE A 254 0.84 -18.68 -7.66
C ILE A 254 1.36 -18.33 -6.26
N HIS A 255 2.61 -17.87 -6.13
CA HIS A 255 3.19 -17.39 -4.87
C HIS A 255 3.21 -15.86 -4.77
N THR A 256 2.63 -15.17 -5.74
CA THR A 256 2.51 -13.71 -5.74
C THR A 256 1.57 -13.21 -4.64
N GLU A 257 2.05 -12.33 -3.77
CA GLU A 257 1.20 -11.56 -2.83
C GLU A 257 1.27 -10.06 -3.13
N VAL A 258 0.15 -9.37 -2.93
CA VAL A 258 0.07 -7.90 -2.98
C VAL A 258 0.07 -7.33 -1.57
N ASP A 259 0.96 -6.37 -1.33
CA ASP A 259 1.03 -5.66 -0.06
C ASP A 259 -0.26 -4.85 0.19
N VAL A 260 -0.82 -4.99 1.40
CA VAL A 260 -2.05 -4.31 1.81
C VAL A 260 -1.72 -3.12 2.69
N TYR A 261 -1.88 -1.92 2.14
CA TYR A 261 -1.46 -0.67 2.79
C TYR A 261 -2.59 0.10 3.47
N GLU A 262 -3.85 -0.21 3.14
CA GLU A 262 -4.99 0.56 3.59
C GLU A 262 -6.20 -0.31 3.95
N ARG A 263 -7.06 0.23 4.81
CA ARG A 263 -8.29 -0.44 5.25
C ARG A 263 -9.52 0.23 4.66
N SER A 264 -9.60 0.16 3.33
CA SER A 264 -10.60 0.78 2.46
C SER A 264 -11.22 -0.28 1.53
N GLU A 265 -12.08 0.13 0.60
CA GLU A 265 -12.56 -0.72 -0.50
C GLU A 265 -11.41 -1.32 -1.32
N ILE A 266 -10.35 -0.53 -1.60
CA ILE A 266 -9.15 -0.99 -2.31
C ILE A 266 -8.36 -1.99 -1.46
N GLY A 267 -8.23 -1.75 -0.16
CA GLY A 267 -7.64 -2.72 0.76
C GLY A 267 -8.41 -4.04 0.81
N ARG A 268 -9.75 -4.00 0.71
CA ARG A 268 -10.57 -5.21 0.59
C ARG A 268 -10.34 -5.93 -0.73
N LEU A 269 -10.18 -5.20 -1.83
CA LEU A 269 -9.81 -5.75 -3.14
C LEU A 269 -8.45 -6.49 -3.05
N GLN A 270 -7.41 -5.84 -2.51
CA GLN A 270 -6.09 -6.46 -2.35
C GLN A 270 -6.12 -7.72 -1.46
N ASN A 271 -6.82 -7.67 -0.32
CA ASN A 271 -7.00 -8.85 0.54
C ASN A 271 -7.81 -9.96 -0.15
N GLY A 272 -8.83 -9.59 -0.92
CA GLY A 272 -9.63 -10.51 -1.72
C GLY A 272 -8.77 -11.24 -2.75
N PHE A 273 -7.93 -10.51 -3.47
CA PHE A 273 -6.95 -11.07 -4.40
C PHE A 273 -5.99 -12.04 -3.71
N ASN A 274 -5.33 -11.64 -2.61
CA ASN A 274 -4.39 -12.52 -1.90
C ASN A 274 -5.05 -13.82 -1.42
N ARG A 275 -6.31 -13.76 -0.95
CA ARG A 275 -7.06 -14.96 -0.53
C ARG A 275 -7.39 -15.87 -1.72
N MET A 276 -7.68 -15.30 -2.89
CA MET A 276 -7.90 -16.08 -4.11
C MET A 276 -6.62 -16.80 -4.54
N VAL A 277 -5.48 -16.10 -4.58
CA VAL A 277 -4.18 -16.69 -4.93
C VAL A 277 -3.77 -17.78 -3.94
N ALA A 278 -3.92 -17.53 -2.63
CA ALA A 278 -3.67 -18.55 -1.61
C ALA A 278 -4.55 -19.80 -1.82
N GLY A 279 -5.82 -19.61 -2.20
CA GLY A 279 -6.72 -20.73 -2.52
C GLY A 279 -6.33 -21.48 -3.79
N LEU A 280 -5.75 -20.81 -4.79
CA LEU A 280 -5.18 -21.46 -5.99
C LEU A 280 -3.96 -22.30 -5.62
N ALA A 281 -3.03 -21.75 -4.82
CA ALA A 281 -1.84 -22.46 -4.39
C ALA A 281 -2.17 -23.69 -3.54
N GLU A 282 -3.16 -23.60 -2.67
CA GLU A 282 -3.61 -24.76 -1.88
C GLU A 282 -4.22 -25.86 -2.77
N ARG A 283 -5.03 -25.49 -3.77
CA ARG A 283 -5.59 -26.46 -4.74
C ARG A 283 -4.50 -27.12 -5.57
N ASP A 284 -3.48 -26.38 -5.98
CA ASP A 284 -2.37 -26.93 -6.75
C ASP A 284 -1.55 -27.91 -5.91
N ARG A 285 -1.26 -27.55 -4.67
CA ARG A 285 -0.60 -28.45 -3.69
C ARG A 285 -1.40 -29.73 -3.44
N LEU A 286 -2.72 -29.63 -3.29
CA LEU A 286 -3.57 -30.81 -3.14
C LEU A 286 -3.52 -31.69 -4.38
N ARG A 287 -3.59 -31.11 -5.59
CA ARG A 287 -3.48 -31.87 -6.85
C ARG A 287 -2.14 -32.61 -6.96
N ASP A 288 -1.04 -31.96 -6.63
CA ASP A 288 0.30 -32.54 -6.60
C ASP A 288 0.41 -33.67 -5.54
N LEU A 289 -0.13 -33.47 -4.35
CA LEU A 289 -0.19 -34.52 -3.31
C LEU A 289 -1.02 -35.72 -3.75
N PHE A 290 -2.20 -35.50 -4.33
CA PHE A 290 -3.03 -36.59 -4.87
C PHE A 290 -2.34 -37.29 -6.04
N GLY A 291 -1.67 -36.57 -6.94
CA GLY A 291 -0.90 -37.19 -8.03
C GLY A 291 0.24 -38.09 -7.56
N ARG A 292 0.85 -37.79 -6.41
CA ARG A 292 1.87 -38.66 -5.78
C ARG A 292 1.29 -39.92 -5.11
N HIS A 293 0.05 -39.87 -4.61
CA HIS A 293 -0.55 -40.98 -3.83
C HIS A 293 -1.54 -41.83 -4.63
N VAL A 294 -2.13 -41.23 -5.67
CA VAL A 294 -3.07 -41.85 -6.58
C VAL A 294 -2.37 -41.75 -7.93
N GLY A 295 -1.81 -42.87 -8.41
CA GLY A 295 -0.95 -42.89 -9.61
C GLY A 295 -1.50 -41.99 -10.72
N ALA A 296 -0.62 -41.23 -11.39
CA ALA A 296 -0.97 -40.11 -12.27
C ALA A 296 -2.07 -40.45 -13.30
N ASP A 297 -2.15 -41.72 -13.72
CA ASP A 297 -3.14 -42.23 -14.66
C ASP A 297 -4.54 -42.42 -14.05
N VAL A 298 -4.65 -42.77 -12.77
CA VAL A 298 -5.94 -42.83 -12.03
C VAL A 298 -6.50 -41.41 -11.86
N ALA A 299 -5.65 -40.45 -11.48
CA ALA A 299 -6.05 -39.04 -11.33
C ALA A 299 -6.47 -38.43 -12.68
N ARG A 300 -5.74 -38.73 -13.77
CA ARG A 300 -6.08 -38.27 -15.13
C ARG A 300 -7.43 -38.84 -15.59
N ARG A 301 -7.68 -40.13 -15.38
CA ARG A 301 -8.96 -40.78 -15.72
C ARG A 301 -10.13 -40.21 -14.92
N ALA A 302 -9.94 -39.95 -13.62
CA ALA A 302 -10.95 -39.33 -12.76
C ALA A 302 -11.27 -37.86 -13.14
N LEU A 303 -10.30 -37.14 -13.72
CA LEU A 303 -10.51 -35.77 -14.20
C LEU A 303 -11.15 -35.71 -15.59
N SER A 304 -10.92 -36.71 -16.45
CA SER A 304 -11.52 -36.78 -17.80
C SER A 304 -12.92 -37.38 -17.82
N GLU A 305 -13.24 -38.29 -16.90
CA GLU A 305 -14.56 -38.92 -16.80
C GLU A 305 -15.38 -38.25 -15.69
N THR A 306 -16.29 -37.34 -16.08
CA THR A 306 -17.28 -36.76 -15.17
C THR A 306 -18.31 -37.82 -14.75
N GLY A 307 -17.96 -38.64 -13.78
CA GLY A 307 -18.84 -39.68 -13.23
C GLY A 307 -18.16 -40.47 -12.13
N LEU A 308 -18.93 -40.94 -11.15
CA LEU A 308 -18.47 -41.99 -10.23
C LEU A 308 -17.98 -43.14 -11.10
N VAL A 309 -16.70 -43.49 -10.98
CA VAL A 309 -16.12 -44.69 -11.61
C VAL A 309 -16.90 -45.89 -11.07
N ALA A 310 -17.92 -46.32 -11.81
CA ALA A 310 -18.55 -47.61 -11.55
C ALA A 310 -17.46 -48.66 -11.77
N GLY A 311 -17.25 -49.55 -10.80
CA GLY A 311 -16.24 -50.59 -10.91
C GLY A 311 -16.40 -51.38 -12.21
N GLU A 312 -15.29 -51.56 -12.94
CA GLU A 312 -15.24 -52.35 -14.18
C GLU A 312 -14.78 -53.78 -13.89
N VAL A 313 -15.36 -54.77 -14.56
CA VAL A 313 -14.84 -56.15 -14.56
C VAL A 313 -13.84 -56.25 -15.70
N ARG A 314 -12.60 -56.66 -15.40
CA ARG A 314 -11.51 -56.69 -16.36
C ARG A 314 -10.52 -57.80 -16.04
N ASP A 315 -9.94 -58.38 -17.08
CA ASP A 315 -8.80 -59.29 -16.96
C ASP A 315 -7.55 -58.48 -16.59
N VAL A 316 -6.91 -58.87 -15.49
CA VAL A 316 -5.72 -58.21 -14.94
C VAL A 316 -4.74 -59.27 -14.45
N ALA A 317 -3.45 -58.96 -14.50
CA ALA A 317 -2.44 -59.74 -13.81
C ALA A 317 -2.11 -59.06 -12.48
N VAL A 318 -2.00 -59.85 -11.42
CA VAL A 318 -1.67 -59.36 -10.07
C VAL A 318 -0.32 -59.93 -9.67
N LEU A 319 0.62 -59.06 -9.33
CA LEU A 319 1.93 -59.43 -8.83
C LEU A 319 2.01 -59.11 -7.34
N TYR A 320 2.40 -60.10 -6.54
CA TYR A 320 2.70 -59.95 -5.12
C TYR A 320 4.20 -60.10 -4.91
N VAL A 321 4.83 -59.10 -4.30
CA VAL A 321 6.27 -59.09 -4.02
C VAL A 321 6.45 -58.86 -2.53
N ASP A 322 7.26 -59.70 -1.87
CA ASP A 322 7.51 -59.62 -0.43
C ASP A 322 9.01 -59.69 -0.12
N LEU A 323 9.44 -58.99 0.93
CA LEU A 323 10.84 -58.93 1.34
C LEU A 323 11.17 -60.12 2.26
N VAL A 324 11.95 -61.06 1.74
CA VAL A 324 12.39 -62.23 2.50
C VAL A 324 13.21 -61.82 3.74
N GLY A 325 12.79 -62.28 4.92
CA GLY A 325 13.49 -62.04 6.18
C GLY A 325 13.16 -60.72 6.88
N SER A 326 12.15 -59.98 6.40
CA SER A 326 11.59 -58.76 6.99
C SER A 326 11.33 -58.83 8.51
N SER A 327 10.75 -59.95 8.98
CA SER A 327 10.43 -60.18 10.39
C SER A 327 11.67 -60.25 11.28
N GLN A 328 12.80 -60.68 10.74
CA GLN A 328 14.07 -60.69 11.46
C GLN A 328 14.72 -59.31 11.45
N LEU A 329 14.53 -58.55 10.36
CA LEU A 329 15.00 -57.17 10.21
C LEU A 329 14.35 -56.25 11.25
N THR A 330 13.03 -56.39 11.46
CA THR A 330 12.25 -55.59 12.43
C THR A 330 12.60 -55.87 13.89
N GLN A 331 13.11 -57.08 14.19
CA GLN A 331 13.52 -57.47 15.54
C GLN A 331 14.95 -57.03 15.89
N SER A 332 15.80 -56.81 14.88
CA SER A 332 17.25 -56.60 15.05
C SER A 332 17.71 -55.18 14.78
N ARG A 333 16.86 -54.33 14.20
CA ARG A 333 17.19 -52.94 13.82
C ARG A 333 16.21 -51.94 14.41
N SER A 334 16.61 -50.68 14.45
CA SER A 334 15.71 -49.60 14.85
C SER A 334 14.62 -49.36 13.80
N PRO A 335 13.45 -48.83 14.18
CA PRO A 335 12.38 -48.52 13.22
C PRO A 335 12.82 -47.60 12.07
N ALA A 336 13.76 -46.68 12.32
CA ALA A 336 14.29 -45.78 11.30
C ALA A 336 15.11 -46.54 10.24
N GLU A 337 15.99 -47.45 10.67
CA GLU A 337 16.81 -48.27 9.76
C GLU A 337 15.96 -49.27 8.97
N VAL A 338 14.90 -49.81 9.57
CA VAL A 338 13.93 -50.67 8.86
C VAL A 338 13.19 -49.87 7.80
N ALA A 339 12.72 -48.66 8.13
CA ALA A 339 12.03 -47.79 7.18
C ALA A 339 12.91 -47.39 5.99
N GLU A 340 14.21 -47.16 6.23
CA GLU A 340 15.18 -46.84 5.17
C GLU A 340 15.34 -48.01 4.18
N VAL A 341 15.51 -49.24 4.68
CA VAL A 341 15.60 -50.45 3.84
C VAL A 341 14.31 -50.70 3.07
N LEU A 342 13.14 -50.52 3.71
CA LEU A 342 11.85 -50.69 3.05
C LEU A 342 11.65 -49.65 1.95
N ASN A 343 12.03 -48.39 2.18
CA ASN A 343 11.94 -47.35 1.16
C ASN A 343 12.81 -47.68 -0.06
N GLU A 344 14.05 -48.12 0.14
CA GLU A 344 14.95 -48.53 -0.96
C GLU A 344 14.40 -49.75 -1.73
N PHE A 345 13.84 -50.73 -1.02
CA PHE A 345 13.15 -51.87 -1.63
C PHE A 345 11.93 -51.42 -2.45
N PHE A 346 11.09 -50.56 -1.91
CA PHE A 346 9.91 -50.06 -2.61
C PHE A 346 10.28 -49.21 -3.83
N GLU A 347 11.35 -48.42 -3.79
CA GLU A 347 11.85 -47.68 -4.96
C GLU A 347 12.19 -48.63 -6.12
N ILE A 348 12.84 -49.77 -5.85
CA ILE A 348 13.16 -50.78 -6.85
C ILE A 348 11.88 -51.41 -7.43
N VAL A 349 10.93 -51.78 -6.55
CA VAL A 349 9.66 -52.40 -6.97
C VAL A 349 8.83 -51.42 -7.80
N VAL A 350 8.70 -50.16 -7.37
CA VAL A 350 7.98 -49.11 -8.10
C VAL A 350 8.60 -48.91 -9.48
N ALA A 351 9.92 -48.77 -9.58
CA ALA A 351 10.60 -48.60 -10.87
C ALA A 351 10.34 -49.78 -11.82
N ALA A 352 10.41 -51.02 -11.32
CA ALA A 352 10.17 -52.21 -12.13
C ALA A 352 8.72 -52.33 -12.62
N VAL A 353 7.76 -51.93 -11.79
CA VAL A 353 6.32 -51.94 -12.12
C VAL A 353 5.98 -50.83 -13.12
N ASP A 354 6.51 -49.62 -12.92
CA ASP A 354 6.32 -48.47 -13.81
C ASP A 354 6.90 -48.74 -15.21
N ASP A 355 8.09 -49.37 -15.31
CA ASP A 355 8.73 -49.76 -16.59
C ASP A 355 7.85 -50.68 -17.46
N ARG A 356 6.93 -51.40 -16.82
CA ARG A 356 5.96 -52.31 -17.46
C ARG A 356 4.54 -51.73 -17.48
N GLN A 357 4.37 -50.44 -17.19
CA GLN A 357 3.07 -49.76 -17.15
C GLN A 357 2.06 -50.41 -16.18
N GLY A 358 2.57 -51.06 -15.12
CA GLY A 358 1.74 -51.56 -14.04
C GLY A 358 1.39 -50.47 -13.03
N LEU A 359 0.43 -50.75 -12.16
CA LEU A 359 0.06 -49.88 -11.05
C LEU A 359 0.31 -50.59 -9.73
N ILE A 360 1.04 -49.94 -8.81
CA ILE A 360 1.04 -50.36 -7.40
C ILE A 360 -0.34 -50.06 -6.81
N ASN A 361 -1.10 -51.10 -6.49
CA ASN A 361 -2.41 -50.96 -5.87
C ASN A 361 -2.26 -50.58 -4.39
N LYS A 362 -1.34 -51.25 -3.68
CA LYS A 362 -1.05 -50.99 -2.26
C LYS A 362 0.26 -51.63 -1.81
N PHE A 363 0.79 -51.10 -0.71
CA PHE A 363 1.82 -51.72 0.11
C PHE A 363 1.17 -52.37 1.33
N GLU A 364 1.61 -53.57 1.69
CA GLU A 364 1.10 -54.37 2.81
C GLU A 364 2.25 -54.71 3.76
N GLY A 365 2.71 -53.71 4.53
CA GLY A 365 3.84 -53.88 5.44
C GLY A 365 5.17 -53.94 4.71
N ASP A 366 5.70 -55.14 4.54
CA ASP A 366 6.93 -55.53 3.82
C ASP A 366 6.68 -56.02 2.39
N ALA A 367 5.42 -56.19 2.02
CA ALA A 367 4.99 -56.60 0.69
C ALA A 367 4.42 -55.45 -0.15
N ALA A 368 4.41 -55.63 -1.47
CA ALA A 368 3.80 -54.76 -2.46
C ALA A 368 2.89 -55.57 -3.37
N LEU A 369 1.69 -55.04 -3.65
CA LEU A 369 0.73 -55.62 -4.59
C LEU A 369 0.61 -54.70 -5.80
N ALA A 370 1.05 -55.19 -6.96
CA ALA A 370 0.96 -54.52 -8.24
C ALA A 370 -0.11 -55.17 -9.14
N VAL A 371 -0.73 -54.37 -9.99
CA VAL A 371 -1.78 -54.79 -10.93
C VAL A 371 -1.39 -54.29 -12.33
N PHE A 372 -1.47 -55.18 -13.32
CA PHE A 372 -1.23 -54.88 -14.73
C PHE A 372 -2.55 -55.04 -15.50
N GLY A 373 -2.81 -54.15 -16.45
CA GLY A 373 -4.07 -54.10 -17.20
C GLY A 373 -5.19 -53.29 -16.55
N ALA A 374 -4.94 -52.64 -15.41
CA ALA A 374 -5.82 -51.64 -14.80
C ALA A 374 -4.98 -50.55 -14.10
N PRO A 375 -5.39 -49.26 -14.15
CA PRO A 375 -6.56 -48.67 -14.80
C PRO A 375 -6.37 -48.46 -16.31
N LEU A 376 -5.15 -48.66 -16.84
CA LEU A 376 -4.86 -48.55 -18.27
C LEU A 376 -5.06 -49.92 -18.95
N PRO A 377 -5.72 -49.97 -20.13
CA PRO A 377 -5.83 -51.20 -20.90
C PRO A 377 -4.47 -51.79 -21.27
N SER A 378 -4.24 -53.07 -21.00
CA SER A 378 -3.19 -53.86 -21.65
C SER A 378 -3.82 -54.99 -22.45
N ALA A 379 -3.24 -55.30 -23.61
CA ALA A 379 -3.67 -56.44 -24.44
C ALA A 379 -3.10 -57.78 -23.92
N ASP A 380 -2.03 -57.72 -23.13
CA ASP A 380 -1.37 -58.88 -22.54
C ASP A 380 -0.87 -58.48 -21.13
N PRO A 381 -1.71 -58.54 -20.09
CA PRO A 381 -1.32 -58.14 -18.75
C PRO A 381 -0.35 -59.12 -18.09
N GLU A 382 -0.19 -60.34 -18.62
CA GLU A 382 0.65 -61.40 -18.04
C GLU A 382 2.10 -61.42 -18.57
N SER A 383 2.38 -60.72 -19.68
CA SER A 383 3.69 -60.62 -20.34
C SER A 383 4.56 -59.49 -19.80
#